data_AF-A0ABD5Z963-F1
#
_entry.id   AF-A0ABD5Z963-F1
#
_cell.length_a   1.000
_cell.length_b   1.000
_cell.length_c   1.000
_cell.angle_alpha   90.00
_cell.angle_beta   90.00
_cell.angle_gamma   90.00
#
_symmetry.space_group_name_H-M   'P 1'
#
loop_
_entity.id
_entity.type
_entity.pdbx_description
1 polymer ?
#
loop_
_entity_poly.entity_id
_entity_poly.type
_entity_poly.pdbx_seq_one_letter_code
_entity_poly.pdbx_strand_id
1 'polypeptide(L)'
;MNESTVAGLVLLVTGLLVAGLGFLVRYRGRTDLLTAFSQRAADDPAAFGRVTGLLAILYGAFVAAVGVATAVLQLSESATGGPVVAVTVVVALLFAYAHWRY
;
A
#
# COMPACT_ATOMS: atom_id res chain seq x y z
N MET A 1 -7.05 19.12 -18.61
CA MET A 1 -7.18 17.90 -17.79
C MET A 1 -8.12 18.24 -16.66
N ASN A 2 -9.16 17.44 -16.43
CA ASN A 2 -10.13 17.70 -15.37
C ASN A 2 -9.56 17.23 -14.02
N GLU A 3 -10.03 17.80 -12.92
CA GLU A 3 -9.51 17.54 -11.56
C GLU A 3 -9.53 16.05 -11.20
N SER A 4 -10.61 15.33 -11.54
CA SER A 4 -10.72 13.88 -11.33
C SER A 4 -9.66 13.07 -12.10
N THR A 5 -9.24 13.56 -13.28
CA THR A 5 -8.17 12.91 -14.05
C THR A 5 -6.82 13.09 -13.37
N VAL A 6 -6.54 14.29 -12.86
CA VAL A 6 -5.31 14.56 -12.09
C VAL A 6 -5.27 13.71 -10.83
N ALA A 7 -6.35 13.72 -10.04
CA ALA A 7 -6.47 12.94 -8.81
C ALA A 7 -6.32 11.44 -9.07
N GLY A 8 -6.99 10.92 -10.12
CA GLY A 8 -6.88 9.53 -10.52
C GLY A 8 -5.47 9.13 -10.95
N LEU A 9 -4.76 9.99 -11.69
CA LEU A 9 -3.36 9.75 -12.05
C LEU A 9 -2.42 9.77 -10.84
N VAL A 10 -2.63 10.69 -9.90
CA VAL A 10 -1.83 10.74 -8.66
C VAL A 10 -2.03 9.46 -7.85
N LEU A 11 -3.27 8.99 -7.70
CA LEU A 11 -3.58 7.73 -7.03
C LEU A 11 -2.98 6.54 -7.77
N LEU A 12 -3.06 6.50 -9.10
CA LEU A 12 -2.46 5.45 -9.91
C LEU A 12 -0.96 5.36 -9.69
N VAL A 13 -0.24 6.47 -9.83
CA VAL A 13 1.21 6.52 -9.64
C VAL A 13 1.59 6.15 -8.21
N THR A 14 0.87 6.67 -7.21
CA THR A 14 1.11 6.37 -5.80
C THR A 14 0.91 4.88 -5.52
N GLY A 15 -0.18 4.29 -6.00
CA GLY A 15 -0.47 2.87 -5.84
C GLY A 15 0.60 1.98 -6.47
N LEU A 16 1.06 2.32 -7.69
CA LEU A 16 2.13 1.58 -8.36
C LEU A 16 3.47 1.68 -7.61
N LEU A 17 3.83 2.85 -7.07
CA LEU A 17 5.03 3.00 -6.26
C LEU A 17 4.97 2.14 -5.00
N VAL A 18 3.84 2.15 -4.28
CA VAL A 18 3.66 1.35 -3.06
C VAL A 18 3.69 -0.15 -3.39
N ALA A 19 3.05 -0.58 -4.48
CA ALA A 19 3.10 -1.97 -4.92
C ALA A 19 4.53 -2.39 -5.31
N GLY A 20 5.28 -1.51 -5.98
CA GLY A 20 6.67 -1.72 -6.33
C GLY A 20 7.56 -1.89 -5.09
N LEU A 21 7.38 -1.07 -4.07
CA LEU A 21 8.07 -1.23 -2.79
C LEU A 21 7.72 -2.57 -2.12
N GLY A 22 6.45 -2.93 -2.07
CA GLY A 22 6.01 -4.22 -1.54
C GLY A 22 6.63 -5.41 -2.28
N PHE A 23 6.76 -5.31 -3.60
CA PHE A 23 7.43 -6.31 -4.43
C PHE A 23 8.93 -6.45 -4.08
N LEU A 24 9.63 -5.34 -3.90
CA LEU A 24 11.04 -5.35 -3.48
C LEU A 24 11.22 -5.99 -2.11
N VAL A 25 10.35 -5.68 -1.15
CA VAL A 25 10.40 -6.27 0.19
C VAL A 25 10.11 -7.76 0.14
N ARG A 26 9.03 -8.18 -0.55
CA ARG A 26 8.57 -9.58 -0.56
C ARG A 26 9.46 -10.52 -1.37
N TYR A 27 9.82 -10.12 -2.59
CA TYR A 27 10.46 -11.01 -3.57
C TYR A 27 11.95 -10.77 -3.72
N ARG A 28 12.41 -9.52 -3.57
CA ARG A 28 13.85 -9.21 -3.59
C ARG A 28 14.49 -9.24 -2.20
N GLY A 29 13.71 -9.53 -1.15
CA GLY A 29 14.21 -9.60 0.22
C GLY A 29 14.80 -8.29 0.73
N ARG A 30 14.39 -7.15 0.16
CA ARG A 30 14.84 -5.80 0.53
C ARG A 30 14.17 -5.33 1.83
N THR A 31 14.35 -6.10 2.90
CA THR A 31 13.77 -5.82 4.23
C THR A 31 14.44 -4.61 4.90
N ASP A 32 15.57 -4.15 4.37
CA ASP A 32 16.20 -2.88 4.69
C ASP A 32 15.27 -1.69 4.38
N LEU A 33 14.34 -1.82 3.44
CA LEU A 33 13.33 -0.77 3.17
C LEU A 33 12.33 -0.58 4.31
N LEU A 34 12.32 -1.47 5.30
CA LEU A 34 11.49 -1.37 6.51
C LEU A 34 12.25 -0.68 7.65
N THR A 35 13.29 0.13 7.38
CA THR A 35 14.23 0.74 8.35
C THR A 35 13.62 1.30 9.64
N ALA A 36 12.39 1.79 9.62
CA ALA A 36 11.68 2.29 10.80
C ALA A 36 11.14 1.18 11.73
N PHE A 37 10.88 -0.01 11.20
CA PHE A 37 10.51 -1.21 11.95
C PHE A 37 11.80 -1.96 12.22
N SER A 38 12.43 -1.67 13.36
CA SER A 38 13.69 -2.29 13.73
C SER A 38 13.60 -3.81 13.56
N GLN A 39 14.38 -4.37 12.63
CA GLN A 39 14.52 -5.82 12.44
C GLN A 39 14.95 -6.56 13.73
N ARG A 40 15.37 -5.81 14.76
CA ARG A 40 15.68 -6.28 16.12
C ARG A 40 14.45 -6.66 16.96
N ALA A 41 13.23 -6.27 16.58
CA ALA A 41 12.02 -6.51 17.37
C ALA A 41 11.16 -7.68 16.87
N ALA A 42 11.45 -8.21 15.69
CA ALA A 42 10.76 -9.34 15.09
C ALA A 42 11.47 -10.65 15.44
N ASP A 43 10.75 -11.62 15.99
CA ASP A 43 11.18 -13.00 16.19
C ASP A 43 11.54 -13.68 14.84
N ASP A 44 10.86 -13.33 13.74
CA ASP A 44 11.19 -13.77 12.37
C ASP A 44 11.14 -12.60 11.36
N PRO A 45 12.26 -11.90 11.14
CA PRO A 45 12.35 -10.76 10.22
C PRO A 45 12.03 -11.10 8.76
N ALA A 46 12.27 -12.34 8.33
CA ALA A 46 12.00 -12.78 6.96
C ALA A 46 10.51 -13.05 6.74
N ALA A 47 9.84 -13.66 7.71
CA ALA A 47 8.38 -13.80 7.68
C ALA A 47 7.69 -12.43 7.74
N PHE A 48 8.12 -11.55 8.64
CA PHE A 48 7.62 -10.17 8.73
C PHE A 48 7.75 -9.44 7.39
N GLY A 49 8.94 -9.48 6.76
CA GLY A 49 9.17 -8.88 5.44
C GLY A 49 8.25 -9.44 4.36
N ARG A 50 8.05 -10.76 4.29
CA ARG A 50 7.17 -11.38 3.29
C ARG A 50 5.71 -10.95 3.45
N VAL A 51 5.21 -10.89 4.68
CA VAL A 51 3.82 -10.49 4.99
C VAL A 51 3.63 -9.01 4.69
N THR A 52 4.52 -8.17 5.22
CA THR A 52 4.50 -6.73 5.00
C THR A 52 4.60 -6.36 3.53
N GLY A 53 5.53 -7.00 2.80
CA GLY A 53 5.65 -6.80 1.36
C GLY A 53 4.40 -7.23 0.59
N LEU A 54 3.73 -8.33 1.00
CA LEU A 54 2.46 -8.74 0.39
C LEU A 54 1.34 -7.72 0.65
N LEU A 55 1.21 -7.23 1.88
CA LEU A 55 0.23 -6.21 2.24
C LEU A 55 0.43 -4.93 1.44
N ALA A 56 1.68 -4.49 1.28
CA ALA A 56 2.02 -3.32 0.46
C ALA A 56 1.68 -3.53 -1.02
N ILE A 57 1.91 -4.72 -1.59
CA ILE A 57 1.50 -5.04 -2.96
C ILE A 57 -0.02 -4.93 -3.12
N LEU A 58 -0.78 -5.55 -2.22
CA LEU A 58 -2.24 -5.56 -2.28
C LEU A 58 -2.81 -4.14 -2.11
N TYR A 59 -2.28 -3.39 -1.15
CA TYR A 59 -2.68 -2.00 -0.93
C TYR A 59 -2.36 -1.11 -2.13
N GLY A 60 -1.14 -1.20 -2.65
CA GLY A 60 -0.73 -0.43 -3.83
C GLY A 60 -1.58 -0.76 -5.06
N ALA A 61 -1.87 -2.05 -5.30
CA ALA A 61 -2.76 -2.47 -6.38
C ALA A 61 -4.18 -1.94 -6.22
N PHE A 62 -4.72 -1.94 -5.00
CA PHE A 62 -6.03 -1.35 -4.71
C PHE A 62 -6.05 0.15 -4.99
N VAL A 63 -5.08 0.91 -4.46
CA VAL A 63 -4.99 2.36 -4.68
C VAL A 63 -4.83 2.68 -6.17
N ALA A 64 -4.05 1.87 -6.90
CA ALA A 64 -3.92 2.02 -8.34
C ALA A 64 -5.24 1.79 -9.09
N ALA A 65 -5.99 0.74 -8.74
CA ALA A 65 -7.30 0.46 -9.31
C ALA A 65 -8.30 1.59 -9.03
N VAL A 66 -8.29 2.14 -7.82
CA VAL A 66 -9.09 3.31 -7.46
C VAL A 66 -8.68 4.55 -8.26
N GLY A 67 -7.38 4.73 -8.51
CA GLY A 67 -6.87 5.80 -9.37
C GLY A 67 -7.38 5.69 -10.81
N VAL A 68 -7.33 4.49 -11.41
CA VAL A 68 -7.91 4.23 -12.74
C VAL A 68 -9.40 4.51 -12.75
N ALA A 69 -10.14 3.99 -11.76
CA ALA A 69 -11.58 4.21 -11.65
C ALA A 69 -11.92 5.71 -11.53
N THR A 70 -11.15 6.46 -10.75
CA THR A 70 -11.34 7.92 -10.58
C THR A 70 -11.07 8.68 -11.88
N ALA A 71 -10.02 8.30 -12.61
CA ALA A 71 -9.67 8.94 -13.88
C ALA A 71 -10.67 8.62 -15.01
N VAL A 72 -11.16 7.38 -15.08
CA VAL A 72 -12.06 6.90 -16.15
C VAL A 72 -13.52 7.27 -15.88
N LEU A 73 -13.99 7.07 -14.64
CA LEU A 73 -15.39 7.29 -14.25
C LEU A 73 -15.66 8.71 -13.74
N GLN A 74 -14.63 9.57 -13.70
CA GLN A 74 -14.70 10.94 -13.19
C GLN A 74 -15.35 11.03 -11.80
N LEU A 75 -14.94 10.14 -10.90
CA LEU A 75 -15.47 10.09 -9.54
C LEU A 75 -15.17 11.39 -8.79
N SER A 76 -16.10 11.79 -7.92
CA SER A 76 -15.90 12.88 -6.99
C SER A 76 -14.95 12.47 -5.87
N GLU A 77 -14.25 13.44 -5.29
CA GLU A 77 -13.33 13.22 -4.17
C GLU A 77 -13.99 12.50 -2.98
N SER A 78 -15.26 12.82 -2.72
CA SER A 78 -16.09 12.18 -1.69
C SER A 78 -16.33 10.69 -1.93
N ALA A 79 -16.42 10.25 -3.20
CA ALA A 79 -16.61 8.86 -3.55
C ALA A 79 -15.31 8.05 -3.48
N THR A 80 -14.17 8.70 -3.70
CA THR A 80 -12.85 8.07 -3.74
C THR A 80 -12.17 8.03 -2.36
N GLY A 81 -12.30 9.10 -1.57
CA GLY A 81 -11.58 9.26 -0.30
C GLY A 81 -11.99 8.23 0.75
N GLY A 82 -13.28 7.96 0.92
CA GLY A 82 -13.80 7.02 1.91
C GLY A 82 -13.22 5.60 1.78
N PRO A 83 -13.32 4.97 0.59
CA PRO A 83 -12.73 3.65 0.34
C PRO A 83 -11.22 3.60 0.56
N VAL A 84 -10.48 4.61 0.09
CA VAL A 84 -9.02 4.67 0.27
C VAL A 84 -8.66 4.75 1.75
N VAL A 85 -9.33 5.60 2.52
CA VAL A 85 -9.09 5.73 3.96
C VAL A 85 -9.45 4.43 4.69
N ALA A 86 -10.61 3.83 4.40
CA ALA A 86 -11.02 2.58 5.02
C ALA A 86 -10.00 1.46 4.82
N VAL A 87 -9.53 1.29 3.57
CA VAL A 87 -8.51 0.28 3.27
C VAL A 87 -7.17 0.63 3.90
N THR A 88 -6.79 1.92 3.94
CA THR A 88 -5.56 2.37 4.62
C THR A 88 -5.58 1.98 6.10
N VAL A 89 -6.71 2.20 6.79
CA VAL A 89 -6.87 1.83 8.20
C VAL A 89 -6.78 0.31 8.39
N VAL A 90 -7.44 -0.48 7.54
CA VAL A 90 -7.37 -1.95 7.60
C VAL A 90 -5.93 -2.42 7.41
N VAL A 91 -5.21 -1.89 6.42
CA VAL A 91 -3.81 -2.26 6.15
C VAL A 91 -2.90 -1.85 7.31
N ALA A 92 -3.11 -0.68 7.91
CA ALA A 92 -2.36 -0.24 9.09
C ALA A 92 -2.59 -1.18 10.28
N LEU A 93 -3.82 -1.63 10.52
CA LEU A 93 -4.14 -2.60 11.57
C LEU A 93 -3.49 -3.97 11.30
N LEU A 94 -3.54 -4.45 10.05
CA LEU A 94 -2.87 -5.69 9.66
C LEU A 94 -1.36 -5.60 9.80
N PHE A 95 -0.78 -4.43 9.52
CA PHE A 95 0.64 -4.17 9.73
C PHE A 95 0.99 -4.20 11.22
N ALA A 96 0.20 -3.54 12.07
CA ALA A 96 0.37 -3.58 13.52
C ALA A 96 0.27 -5.01 14.05
N TYR A 97 -0.70 -5.80 13.58
CA TYR A 97 -0.82 -7.21 13.93
C TYR A 97 0.41 -8.02 13.49
N ALA A 98 0.88 -7.84 12.25
CA ALA A 98 2.07 -8.51 11.76
C ALA A 98 3.31 -8.18 12.61
N HIS A 99 3.44 -6.94 13.08
CA HIS A 99 4.52 -6.52 13.97
C HIS A 99 4.45 -7.14 15.37
N TRP A 100 3.25 -7.35 15.90
CA TRP A 100 3.07 -8.04 17.19
C TRP A 100 3.30 -9.56 17.09
N ARG A 101 3.08 -10.15 15.92
CA ARG A 101 3.09 -11.61 15.73
C ARG A 101 4.44 -12.17 15.28
N TYR A 102 5.19 -11.40 14.49
CA TYR A 102 6.44 -11.78 13.84
C TYR A 102 7.58 -10.90 14.26
#